data_AF-A0A2R6C6X8-F1
#
_entry.id   AF-A0A2R6C6X8-F1
#
_cell.length_a   1.000
_cell.length_b   1.000
_cell.length_c   1.000
_cell.angle_alpha   90.00
_cell.angle_beta   90.00
_cell.angle_gamma   90.00
#
_symmetry.space_group_name_H-M   'P 1'
#
loop_
_entity.id
_entity.type
_entity.pdbx_description
1 polymer ?
#
loop_
_entity_poly.entity_id
_entity_poly.type
_entity_poly.pdbx_seq_one_letter_code
_entity_poly.pdbx_strand_id
1 'polypeptide(L)'
;MLLFCGFGLSYVKDALALLQSRYNERFEFVKGVRSTQIHLFLVKGGLWSLAWTFIPKHFEEAGLSISVDGAARLVLIWLGGDNPDAWRRLDTSIRSAIKRVEEKLGGHI
;
A
#
# COMPACT_ATOMS: atom_id res chain seq x y z
N MET A 1 -16.63 -15.52 -24.27
CA MET A 1 -16.66 -14.06 -23.99
C MET A 1 -17.46 -13.87 -22.71
N LEU A 2 -16.79 -13.87 -21.55
CA LEU A 2 -17.45 -13.68 -20.26
C LEU A 2 -17.47 -12.18 -19.95
N LEU A 3 -18.67 -11.61 -19.94
CA LEU A 3 -18.92 -10.25 -19.47
C LEU A 3 -18.67 -10.20 -17.95
N PHE A 4 -17.65 -9.45 -17.54
CA PHE A 4 -17.57 -8.94 -16.17
C PHE A 4 -18.38 -7.64 -16.09
N CYS A 5 -19.66 -7.76 -15.74
CA CYS A 5 -20.39 -6.66 -15.11
C CYS A 5 -20.11 -6.72 -13.61
N GLY A 6 -19.56 -5.66 -13.02
CA GLY A 6 -19.54 -5.54 -11.56
C GLY A 6 -18.56 -4.51 -11.02
N PHE A 7 -19.10 -3.40 -10.50
CA PHE A 7 -18.49 -2.44 -9.57
C PHE A 7 -17.32 -1.60 -10.11
N GLY A 8 -17.40 -0.28 -9.91
CA GLY A 8 -16.39 0.69 -10.36
C GLY A 8 -14.98 0.27 -9.93
N LEU A 9 -14.17 -0.06 -10.94
CA LEU A 9 -12.78 -0.55 -10.87
C LEU A 9 -11.87 0.54 -10.31
N SER A 10 -11.80 0.68 -8.99
CA SER A 10 -10.76 1.49 -8.36
C SER A 10 -9.69 0.56 -7.84
N TYR A 11 -8.55 0.48 -8.54
CA TYR A 11 -7.38 -0.29 -8.08
C TYR A 11 -6.99 0.05 -6.65
N VAL A 12 -7.23 1.30 -6.24
CA VAL A 12 -7.04 1.79 -4.86
C VAL A 12 -7.88 0.99 -3.87
N LYS A 13 -9.18 0.83 -4.12
CA LYS A 13 -10.08 0.08 -3.23
C LYS A 13 -9.65 -1.37 -3.13
N ASP A 14 -9.29 -1.99 -4.24
CA ASP A 14 -8.89 -3.40 -4.28
C ASP A 14 -7.56 -3.63 -3.56
N ALA A 15 -6.57 -2.77 -3.80
CA ALA A 15 -5.28 -2.84 -3.11
C ALA A 15 -5.44 -2.66 -1.59
N LEU A 16 -6.21 -1.66 -1.17
CA LEU A 16 -6.46 -1.42 0.26
C LEU A 16 -7.23 -2.57 0.92
N ALA A 17 -8.23 -3.13 0.24
CA ALA A 17 -8.99 -4.27 0.75
C ALA A 17 -8.10 -5.52 0.91
N LEU A 18 -7.20 -5.78 -0.04
CA LEU A 18 -6.25 -6.90 0.06
C LEU A 18 -5.24 -6.70 1.18
N LEU A 19 -4.68 -5.50 1.31
CA LEU A 19 -3.80 -5.16 2.43
C LEU A 19 -4.53 -5.31 3.77
N GLN A 20 -5.76 -4.81 3.88
CA GLN A 20 -6.57 -4.94 5.08
C GLN A 20 -6.86 -6.41 5.41
N SER A 21 -7.26 -7.22 4.43
CA SER A 21 -7.51 -8.64 4.64
C SER A 21 -6.25 -9.39 5.09
N ARG A 22 -5.07 -8.98 4.62
CA ARG A 22 -3.81 -9.67 4.91
C ARG A 22 -3.21 -9.31 6.26
N TYR A 23 -3.32 -8.04 6.66
CA TYR A 23 -2.71 -7.54 7.88
C TYR A 23 -3.71 -7.30 9.01
N ASN A 24 -5.01 -7.37 8.72
CA ASN A 24 -6.09 -6.97 9.63
C ASN A 24 -5.95 -5.51 10.12
N GLU A 25 -5.51 -4.63 9.22
CA GLU A 25 -5.22 -3.24 9.51
C GLU A 25 -5.75 -2.31 8.42
N ARG A 26 -6.05 -1.05 8.76
CA ARG A 26 -6.47 -0.06 7.77
C ARG A 26 -5.25 0.63 7.16
N PHE A 27 -5.32 0.88 5.85
CA PHE A 27 -4.30 1.59 5.10
C PHE A 27 -4.88 2.74 4.29
N GLU A 28 -4.04 3.71 3.94
CA GLU A 28 -4.39 4.86 3.11
C GLU A 28 -3.22 5.23 2.19
N PHE A 29 -3.52 5.60 0.95
CA PHE A 29 -2.53 6.18 0.03
C PHE A 29 -2.59 7.70 0.09
N VAL A 30 -1.43 8.34 0.20
CA VAL A 30 -1.32 9.80 0.30
C VAL A 30 -0.28 10.30 -0.70
N LYS A 31 -0.60 11.34 -1.48
CA LYS A 31 0.40 11.99 -2.35
C LYS A 31 1.46 12.66 -1.47
N GLY A 32 2.73 12.40 -1.77
CA GLY A 32 3.84 13.05 -1.10
C GLY A 32 3.91 14.55 -1.43
N VAL A 33 4.56 15.32 -0.55
CA VAL A 33 4.79 16.76 -0.74
C VAL A 33 5.58 17.02 -2.02
N ARG A 34 6.51 16.12 -2.36
CA ARG A 34 7.12 16.04 -3.68
C ARG A 34 6.14 15.30 -4.58
N SER A 35 5.66 15.93 -5.65
CA SER A 35 4.70 15.36 -6.61
C SER A 35 5.17 14.09 -7.34
N THR A 36 6.35 13.58 -6.99
CA THR A 36 6.99 12.38 -7.52
C THR A 36 6.91 11.18 -6.57
N GLN A 37 6.29 11.33 -5.40
CA GLN A 37 6.18 10.25 -4.41
C GLN A 37 4.72 10.01 -4.02
N ILE A 38 4.40 8.74 -3.77
CA ILE A 38 3.14 8.31 -3.16
C ILE A 38 3.49 7.53 -1.90
N HIS A 39 2.81 7.81 -0.80
CA HIS A 39 3.02 7.15 0.47
C HIS A 39 1.88 6.17 0.75
N LEU A 40 2.21 5.02 1.33
CA LEU A 40 1.25 4.12 1.96
C LEU A 40 1.37 4.29 3.47
N PHE A 41 0.28 4.70 4.11
CA PHE A 41 0.20 4.80 5.56
C PHE A 41 -0.62 3.65 6.13
N LEU A 42 -0.17 3.13 7.26
CA LEU A 42 -0.95 2.33 8.20
C LEU A 42 -1.71 3.30 9.12
N VAL A 43 -3.00 3.04 9.34
CA VAL A 43 -3.89 3.83 10.20
C VAL A 43 -4.49 2.93 11.28
N LYS A 44 -4.10 3.11 12.54
CA LYS A 44 -4.59 2.30 13.68
C LYS A 44 -4.68 3.15 14.94
N GLY A 45 -5.83 3.12 15.62
CA GLY A 45 -6.06 3.85 16.88
C GLY A 45 -5.85 5.38 16.78
N GLY A 46 -6.16 5.98 15.63
CA GLY A 46 -5.90 7.41 15.36
C GLY A 46 -4.44 7.76 15.02
N LEU A 47 -3.51 6.79 15.13
CA LEU A 47 -2.13 6.95 14.71
C LEU A 47 -1.94 6.62 13.23
N TRP A 48 -1.10 7.40 12.58
CA TRP A 48 -0.67 7.20 11.21
C TRP A 48 0.82 6.87 11.19
N SER A 49 1.18 5.76 10.56
CA SER A 49 2.58 5.31 10.45
C SER A 49 2.91 5.04 8.99
N LEU A 50 3.99 5.65 8.50
CA LEU A 50 4.45 5.44 7.13
C LEU A 50 4.87 3.97 6.98
N ALA A 51 4.18 3.25 6.10
CA ALA A 51 4.47 1.86 5.78
C ALA A 51 5.38 1.75 4.56
N TRP A 52 5.17 2.56 3.53
CA TRP A 52 5.99 2.53 2.32
C TRP A 52 5.97 3.86 1.57
N THR A 53 7.04 4.14 0.81
CA THR A 53 7.08 5.24 -0.16
C THR A 53 7.35 4.69 -1.54
N PHE A 54 6.40 4.87 -2.45
CA PHE A 54 6.58 4.62 -3.86
C PHE A 54 7.33 5.80 -4.49
N ILE A 55 8.50 5.52 -5.07
CA ILE A 55 9.37 6.49 -5.73
C ILE A 55 9.32 6.29 -7.26
N PRO A 56 9.75 7.27 -8.08
CA PRO A 56 9.65 7.23 -9.54
C PRO A 56 10.11 5.92 -10.17
N LYS A 57 11.25 5.40 -9.70
CA LYS A 57 11.83 4.12 -10.17
C LYS A 57 10.83 2.95 -10.14
N HIS A 58 10.01 2.83 -9.08
CA HIS A 58 9.03 1.75 -9.00
C HIS A 58 7.97 1.85 -10.10
N PHE A 59 7.56 3.07 -10.44
CA PHE A 59 6.56 3.32 -11.48
C PHE A 59 7.15 3.10 -12.87
N GLU A 60 8.39 3.57 -13.09
CA GLU A 60 9.12 3.37 -14.34
C GLU A 60 9.33 1.88 -14.65
N GLU A 61 9.77 1.09 -13.67
CA GLU A 61 9.98 -0.36 -13.82
C GLU A 61 8.69 -1.13 -14.16
N ALA A 62 7.53 -0.63 -13.73
CA ALA A 62 6.23 -1.24 -13.99
C ALA A 62 5.48 -0.63 -15.18
N GLY A 63 6.03 0.40 -15.84
CA GLY A 63 5.34 1.13 -16.91
C GLY A 63 4.06 1.84 -16.44
N LEU A 64 4.05 2.34 -15.20
CA LEU A 64 2.90 3.00 -14.58
C LEU A 64 3.13 4.50 -14.41
N SER A 65 2.04 5.28 -14.36
CA SER A 65 2.11 6.70 -14.03
C SER A 65 2.26 6.93 -12.53
N ILE A 66 3.10 7.90 -12.13
CA ILE A 66 3.24 8.32 -10.73
C ILE A 66 1.93 8.93 -10.24
N SER A 67 1.15 8.13 -9.53
CA SER A 67 -0.21 8.45 -9.10
C SER A 67 -0.65 7.50 -7.99
N VAL A 68 -1.70 7.87 -7.27
CA VAL A 68 -2.31 6.97 -6.25
C VAL A 68 -2.80 5.68 -6.90
N ASP A 69 -3.42 5.76 -8.07
CA ASP A 69 -3.87 4.60 -8.84
C ASP A 69 -2.69 3.71 -9.26
N GLY A 70 -1.62 4.31 -9.80
CA GLY A 70 -0.39 3.58 -10.13
C GLY A 70 0.26 2.90 -8.91
N ALA A 71 0.24 3.54 -7.74
CA ALA A 71 0.77 2.96 -6.52
C ALA A 71 -0.08 1.77 -6.04
N ALA A 72 -1.40 1.88 -6.16
CA ALA A 72 -2.30 0.78 -5.87
C ALA A 72 -2.08 -0.40 -6.83
N ARG A 73 -1.89 -0.13 -8.13
CA ARG A 73 -1.54 -1.16 -9.11
C ARG A 73 -0.20 -1.84 -8.80
N LEU A 74 0.81 -1.10 -8.35
CA LEU A 74 2.08 -1.68 -7.88
C LEU A 74 1.86 -2.67 -6.74
N VAL A 75 1.03 -2.32 -5.75
CA VAL A 75 0.68 -3.22 -4.64
C VAL A 75 0.02 -4.50 -5.17
N LEU A 76 -0.94 -4.39 -6.10
CA LEU A 76 -1.62 -5.54 -6.69
C LEU A 76 -0.67 -6.44 -7.48
N ILE A 77 0.22 -5.86 -8.29
CA ILE A 77 1.25 -6.58 -9.06
C ILE A 77 2.18 -7.35 -8.11
N TRP A 78 2.69 -6.68 -7.07
CA TRP A 78 3.61 -7.28 -6.11
C TRP A 78 2.92 -8.40 -5.30
N LEU A 79 1.67 -8.20 -4.88
CA LEU A 79 0.87 -9.21 -4.20
C LEU A 79 0.50 -10.40 -5.12
N GLY A 80 0.34 -10.15 -6.42
CA GLY A 80 0.03 -11.16 -7.44
C GLY A 80 1.17 -12.13 -7.74
N GLY A 81 2.38 -11.85 -7.25
CA GLY A 81 3.56 -12.72 -7.37
C GLY A 81 4.52 -12.35 -8.49
N ASP A 82 4.24 -11.30 -9.27
CA ASP A 82 5.08 -10.87 -10.40
C ASP A 82 6.46 -10.37 -9.96
N ASN A 83 6.58 -9.89 -8.71
CA ASN A 83 7.86 -9.47 -8.12
C ASN A 83 7.96 -9.87 -6.64
N PRO A 84 8.41 -11.11 -6.34
CA PRO A 84 8.49 -11.64 -4.98
C PRO A 84 9.43 -10.87 -4.05
N ASP A 85 10.45 -10.20 -4.60
CA ASP A 85 11.37 -9.38 -3.83
C ASP A 85 10.76 -8.03 -3.44
N ALA A 86 10.07 -7.35 -4.37
CA ALA A 86 9.36 -6.11 -4.07
C ALA A 86 8.23 -6.36 -3.06
N TRP A 87 7.39 -7.35 -3.36
CA TRP A 87 6.98 -8.42 -2.45
C TRP A 87 7.35 -8.28 -0.97
N ARG A 88 8.39 -9.05 -0.65
CA ARG A 88 9.01 -9.21 0.65
C ARG A 88 9.44 -7.89 1.30
N ARG A 89 9.93 -6.91 0.52
CA ARG A 89 10.34 -5.61 1.05
C ARG A 89 9.14 -4.80 1.55
N LEU A 90 8.05 -4.78 0.78
CA LEU A 90 6.80 -4.15 1.20
C LEU A 90 6.25 -4.82 2.47
N ASP A 91 6.17 -6.16 2.51
CA ASP A 91 5.70 -6.91 3.68
C ASP A 91 6.52 -6.59 4.94
N THR A 92 7.85 -6.59 4.82
CA THR A 92 8.76 -6.25 5.92
C THR A 92 8.50 -4.83 6.44
N SER A 93 8.30 -3.88 5.54
CA SER A 93 8.08 -2.48 5.89
C SER A 93 6.72 -2.26 6.57
N ILE A 94 5.68 -2.94 6.09
CA ILE A 94 4.35 -2.94 6.72
C ILE A 94 4.42 -3.52 8.12
N ARG A 95 5.03 -4.70 8.31
CA ARG A 95 5.18 -5.30 9.64
C ARG A 95 5.94 -4.39 10.61
N SER A 96 6.96 -3.71 10.11
CA SER A 96 7.69 -2.71 10.89
C SER A 96 6.81 -1.51 11.27
N ALA A 97 5.95 -1.05 10.36
CA ALA A 97 5.00 0.03 10.65
C ALA A 97 3.95 -0.37 11.69
N ILE A 98 3.46 -1.61 11.63
CA ILE A 98 2.54 -2.19 12.62
C ILE A 98 3.20 -2.20 14.00
N LYS A 99 4.39 -2.79 14.10
CA LYS A 99 5.14 -2.84 15.36
C LYS A 99 5.34 -1.45 15.97
N ARG A 100 5.73 -0.45 15.16
CA ARG A 100 5.88 0.95 15.64
C ARG A 100 4.58 1.55 16.18
N VAL A 101 3.43 1.22 15.57
CA VAL A 101 2.13 1.73 16.05
C VAL A 101 1.72 1.00 17.32
N GLU A 102 1.90 -0.32 17.38
CA GLU A 102 1.59 -1.12 18.56
C GLU A 102 2.43 -0.72 19.77
N GLU A 103 3.73 -0.46 19.59
CA GLU A 103 4.60 0.06 20.64
C GLU A 103 4.11 1.41 21.17
N LYS A 104 3.63 2.31 20.28
CA LYS A 104 3.08 3.60 20.70
C LYS A 104 1.76 3.48 21.45
N LEU A 105 0.89 2.56 21.03
CA LEU A 105 -0.40 2.31 21.68
C LEU A 105 -0.22 1.57 23.02
N GLY A 106 0.69 0.60 23.08
CA GLY A 106 0.99 -0.19 24.27
C GLY A 106 1.95 0.48 25.25
N GLY A 107 2.65 1.54 24.85
CA GLY A 107 3.49 2.37 25.72
C GLY A 107 2.74 3.45 26.51
N HIS A 108 1.39 3.42 26.49
CA HIS A 108 0.50 4.29 27.26
C HIS A 108 -0.22 3.54 28.40
N ILE A 109 0.40 2.48 28.94
CA ILE A 109 -0.10 1.74 30.10
C ILE A 109 0.80 2.02 31.30
#